data_AF-A0A2T2PB23-F1
#
_entry.id   AF-A0A2T2PB23-F1
#
_cell.length_a   1.000
_cell.length_b   1.000
_cell.length_c   1.000
_cell.angle_alpha   90.00
_cell.angle_beta   90.00
_cell.angle_gamma   90.00
#
_symmetry.space_group_name_H-M   'P 1'
#
loop_
_entity.id
_entity.type
_entity.pdbx_description
1 polymer ?
#
loop_
_entity_poly.entity_id
_entity_poly.type
_entity_poly.pdbx_seq_one_letter_code
_entity_poly.pdbx_strand_id
1 'polypeptide(L)'
;MVQNTFLALSLLATSALALKQAQTPMGADVVLPPLNLGDDLTYDDQTDDLNPTLPGLAPNGTRLSGPLSAPPSSASISENLIWASTLTKRPSTSIAISSIGVRKGGEVSAEALSAKIDLDSAYTSLPDFVYDIFAQSKDAVQPEELRGGDEVDCATVGLLPELTVNLEGGEEVTVKAEQYVKRTRVIEDEDEYEHCEALVRRAEEWEEEVTIGYPAMKGRRVVFDWAEGRVGFEV
;
A
#
# COMPACT_ATOMS: atom_id res chain seq x y z
N MET A 1 15.14 -46.88 62.01
CA MET A 1 15.23 -46.18 63.32
C MET A 1 16.25 -45.08 63.11
N VAL A 2 15.93 -43.79 62.97
CA VAL A 2 15.31 -42.82 63.90
C VAL A 2 14.68 -41.72 63.01
N GLN A 3 13.36 -41.53 63.01
CA GLN A 3 12.56 -40.52 63.73
C GLN A 3 12.72 -39.05 63.28
N ASN A 4 11.68 -38.57 62.59
CA ASN A 4 11.05 -37.25 62.54
C ASN A 4 11.71 -36.06 63.26
N THR A 5 11.78 -34.92 62.55
CA THR A 5 11.32 -33.64 63.12
C THR A 5 10.80 -32.70 62.02
N PHE A 6 9.51 -32.37 62.13
CA PHE A 6 8.83 -31.27 61.44
C PHE A 6 9.29 -29.94 62.04
N LEU A 7 9.45 -28.90 61.22
CA LEU A 7 9.21 -27.51 61.63
C LEU A 7 8.85 -26.68 60.40
N ALA A 8 7.59 -26.22 60.41
CA ALA A 8 7.03 -25.23 59.51
C ALA A 8 7.64 -23.86 59.81
N LEU A 9 7.94 -23.08 58.76
CA LEU A 9 8.15 -21.64 58.88
C LEU A 9 7.34 -20.91 57.82
N SER A 10 6.54 -20.00 58.33
CA SER A 10 5.53 -19.17 57.69
C SER A 10 6.10 -17.93 57.00
N LEU A 11 5.39 -17.52 55.95
CA LEU A 11 5.13 -16.16 55.46
C LEU A 11 6.29 -15.15 55.43
N LEU A 12 6.57 -14.66 54.22
CA LEU A 12 6.66 -13.23 53.90
C LEU A 12 6.46 -13.06 52.38
N ALA A 13 5.22 -12.80 51.98
CA ALA A 13 4.89 -12.34 50.64
C ALA A 13 5.04 -10.82 50.61
N THR A 14 6.18 -10.33 50.12
CA THR A 14 6.37 -8.91 49.83
C THR A 14 5.79 -8.58 48.46
N SER A 15 4.74 -7.77 48.48
CA SER A 15 4.10 -7.16 47.33
C SER A 15 5.06 -6.16 46.65
N ALA A 16 5.57 -6.50 45.48
CA ALA A 16 6.22 -5.54 44.59
C ALA A 16 5.15 -4.95 43.65
N LEU A 17 4.60 -3.79 44.03
CA LEU A 17 3.87 -2.91 43.12
C LEU A 17 4.89 -2.31 42.13
N ALA A 18 5.03 -2.92 40.95
CA ALA A 18 5.65 -2.24 39.82
C ALA A 18 4.56 -1.39 39.13
N LEU A 19 4.65 -0.07 39.30
CA LEU A 19 3.94 0.88 38.43
C LEU A 19 4.41 0.64 36.99
N LYS A 20 3.62 -0.09 36.23
CA LYS A 20 3.74 -0.13 34.77
C LYS A 20 3.19 1.20 34.27
N GLN A 21 4.07 2.16 33.99
CA GLN A 21 3.70 3.33 33.19
C GLN A 21 3.21 2.78 31.85
N ALA A 22 1.89 2.86 31.64
CA ALA A 22 1.25 2.60 30.37
C ALA A 22 1.75 3.66 29.39
N GLN A 23 2.79 3.31 28.65
CA GLN A 23 3.18 4.03 27.46
C GLN A 23 2.17 3.62 26.39
N THR A 24 1.17 4.48 26.20
CA THR A 24 0.19 4.38 25.12
C THR A 24 0.92 4.21 23.80
N PRO A 25 0.77 3.08 23.08
CA PRO A 25 1.14 3.04 21.68
C PRO A 25 0.17 3.97 20.95
N MET A 26 0.71 5.01 20.33
CA MET A 26 -0.03 5.82 19.38
C MET A 26 -0.32 4.92 18.17
N GLY A 27 -1.48 4.25 18.18
CA GLY A 27 -2.06 3.68 16.97
C GLY A 27 -2.48 4.84 16.08
N ALA A 28 -1.57 5.28 15.21
CA ALA A 28 -1.92 6.20 14.15
C ALA A 28 -2.60 5.36 13.06
N ASP A 29 -3.93 5.44 13.02
CA ASP A 29 -4.70 5.03 11.85
C ASP A 29 -4.29 5.96 10.70
N VAL A 30 -3.28 5.56 9.92
CA VAL A 30 -2.95 6.25 8.68
C VAL A 30 -3.99 5.84 7.65
N VAL A 31 -5.12 6.51 7.65
CA VAL A 31 -6.02 6.53 6.50
C VAL A 31 -5.34 7.41 5.47
N LEU A 32 -4.69 6.79 4.48
CA LEU A 32 -4.19 7.56 3.33
C LEU A 32 -5.41 8.24 2.69
N PRO A 33 -5.44 9.58 2.60
CA PRO A 33 -6.46 10.23 1.81
C PRO A 33 -6.34 9.72 0.36
N PRO A 34 -7.43 9.71 -0.43
CA PRO A 34 -7.29 9.67 -1.87
C PRO A 34 -6.40 10.85 -2.25
N LEU A 35 -5.15 10.56 -2.61
CA LEU A 35 -4.28 11.56 -3.20
C LEU A 35 -4.88 11.85 -4.58
N ASN A 36 -5.70 12.90 -4.64
CA ASN A 36 -5.82 13.68 -5.87
C ASN A 36 -4.41 14.20 -6.14
N LEU A 37 -3.61 13.44 -6.90
CA LEU A 37 -2.63 14.07 -7.76
C LEU A 37 -3.45 15.02 -8.62
N GLY A 38 -3.39 16.31 -8.30
CA GLY A 38 -4.03 17.33 -9.11
C GLY A 38 -3.56 17.14 -10.54
N ASP A 39 -4.52 17.02 -11.45
CA ASP A 39 -4.34 16.95 -12.90
C ASP A 39 -3.81 18.28 -13.48
N ASP A 40 -2.93 18.98 -12.78
CA ASP A 40 -2.44 20.31 -13.16
C ASP A 40 -0.93 20.39 -12.95
N LEU A 41 -0.20 19.68 -13.81
CA LEU A 41 1.17 20.02 -14.14
C LEU A 41 1.17 20.60 -15.56
N THR A 42 0.65 21.83 -15.69
CA THR A 42 1.03 22.70 -16.80
C THR A 42 2.53 22.98 -16.69
N TYR A 43 3.30 22.36 -17.58
CA TYR A 43 4.74 22.56 -17.70
C TYR A 43 4.97 23.82 -18.55
N ASP A 44 5.04 24.98 -17.90
CA ASP A 44 5.44 26.24 -18.56
C ASP A 44 6.98 26.29 -18.61
N ASP A 45 7.53 26.10 -19.80
CA ASP A 45 8.94 26.29 -20.11
C ASP A 45 9.26 27.79 -20.18
N GLN A 46 9.60 28.39 -19.04
CA GLN A 46 10.37 29.63 -19.01
C GLN A 46 11.51 29.56 -18.00
N THR A 47 12.71 29.55 -18.55
CA THR A 47 13.95 29.89 -17.87
C THR A 47 13.98 31.39 -17.58
N ASP A 48 13.95 31.77 -16.30
CA ASP A 48 14.73 32.89 -15.77
C ASP A 48 14.64 32.93 -14.23
N ASP A 49 15.77 33.28 -13.60
CA ASP A 49 15.97 33.46 -12.17
C ASP A 49 14.80 34.19 -11.47
N LEU A 50 14.38 33.73 -10.27
CA LEU A 50 14.07 34.55 -9.09
C LEU A 50 13.43 33.73 -7.94
N ASN A 51 14.22 33.57 -6.88
CA ASN A 51 13.87 33.38 -5.46
C ASN A 51 12.36 33.54 -5.07
N PRO A 52 11.61 32.47 -4.75
CA PRO A 52 10.27 32.59 -4.22
C PRO A 52 10.31 32.96 -2.73
N THR A 53 10.15 34.26 -2.47
CA THR A 53 9.85 34.80 -1.15
C THR A 53 8.41 34.46 -0.80
N LEU A 54 8.20 33.71 0.30
CA LEU A 54 6.88 33.41 0.86
C LEU A 54 6.11 34.71 1.18
N PRO A 55 4.86 34.89 0.70
CA PRO A 55 4.03 36.01 1.09
C PRO A 55 3.37 35.76 2.46
N GLY A 56 3.61 36.67 3.41
CA GLY A 56 2.61 37.06 4.39
C GLY A 56 2.67 36.47 5.80
N LEU A 57 3.74 36.73 6.56
CA LEU A 57 3.65 36.75 8.03
C LEU A 57 3.08 38.10 8.46
N ALA A 58 1.77 38.14 8.76
CA ALA A 58 1.20 39.20 9.58
C ALA A 58 1.42 38.85 11.06
N PRO A 59 2.02 39.75 11.87
CA PRO A 59 2.19 39.53 13.30
C PRO A 59 0.97 40.09 14.01
N ASN A 60 0.08 39.24 14.54
CA ASN A 60 -0.70 39.57 15.73
C ASN A 60 -1.40 38.33 16.27
N GLY A 61 -1.11 38.03 17.54
CA GLY A 61 -1.69 36.93 18.27
C GLY A 61 -3.20 37.06 18.39
N THR A 62 -3.92 36.10 17.82
CA THR A 62 -5.30 35.83 18.19
C THR A 62 -5.39 34.35 18.53
N ARG A 63 -5.47 34.04 19.83
CA ARG A 63 -5.75 32.69 20.31
C ARG A 63 -7.18 32.34 19.91
N LEU A 64 -7.34 31.60 18.80
CA LEU A 64 -8.57 30.89 18.51
C LEU A 64 -8.66 29.67 19.43
N SER A 65 -9.25 29.90 20.60
CA SER A 65 -9.79 28.83 21.44
C SER A 65 -11.06 28.28 20.77
N GLY A 66 -10.89 27.47 19.73
CA GLY A 66 -11.93 26.55 19.28
C GLY A 66 -11.96 25.34 20.20
N PRO A 67 -13.13 24.73 20.47
CA PRO A 67 -13.18 23.47 21.21
C PRO A 67 -12.32 22.44 20.48
N LEU A 68 -11.39 21.79 21.20
CA LEU A 68 -10.75 20.58 20.70
C LEU A 68 -11.86 19.57 20.43
N SER A 69 -12.25 19.44 19.16
CA SER A 69 -13.00 18.28 18.70
C SER A 69 -12.22 17.06 19.15
N ALA A 70 -12.87 16.23 19.96
CA ALA A 70 -12.34 14.95 20.39
C ALA A 70 -11.82 14.19 19.16
N PRO A 71 -10.76 13.36 19.31
CA PRO A 71 -10.38 12.45 18.24
C PRO A 71 -11.64 11.69 17.83
N PRO A 72 -11.90 11.52 16.51
CA PRO A 72 -13.06 10.77 16.08
C PRO A 72 -13.04 9.43 16.83
N SER A 73 -14.08 9.19 17.63
CA SER A 73 -14.34 7.92 18.30
C SER A 73 -14.10 6.84 17.27
N SER A 74 -13.17 5.90 17.53
CA SER A 74 -12.75 4.77 16.70
C SER A 74 -13.91 4.23 15.86
N ALA A 75 -14.12 4.87 14.73
CA ALA A 75 -15.32 4.76 13.93
C ALA A 75 -15.08 3.56 13.04
N SER A 76 -15.72 2.44 13.40
CA SER A 76 -16.02 1.31 12.53
C SER A 76 -14.93 1.07 11.48
N ILE A 77 -13.82 0.44 11.90
CA ILE A 77 -12.98 -0.32 10.98
C ILE A 77 -13.95 -1.23 10.22
N SER A 78 -14.13 -0.95 8.92
CA SER A 78 -15.24 -1.50 8.14
C SER A 78 -15.18 -3.03 8.14
N GLU A 79 -16.34 -3.68 8.11
CA GLU A 79 -16.47 -5.15 8.07
C GLU A 79 -15.90 -5.77 6.76
N ASN A 80 -15.34 -4.96 5.86
CA ASN A 80 -14.85 -5.36 4.54
C ASN A 80 -13.31 -5.26 4.41
N LEU A 81 -12.59 -5.36 5.52
CA LEU A 81 -11.12 -5.44 5.48
C LEU A 81 -10.66 -6.89 5.47
N ILE A 82 -9.84 -7.21 4.48
CA ILE A 82 -9.04 -8.43 4.44
C ILE A 82 -7.69 -8.14 5.08
N TRP A 83 -7.27 -8.97 6.05
CA TRP A 83 -6.05 -8.75 6.81
C TRP A 83 -4.92 -9.66 6.36
N ALA A 84 -3.80 -9.07 5.96
CA ALA A 84 -2.55 -9.74 5.70
C ALA A 84 -1.63 -9.68 6.92
N SER A 85 -1.16 -10.83 7.39
CA SER A 85 -0.12 -10.92 8.42
C SER A 85 1.20 -10.39 7.86
N THR A 86 1.98 -9.69 8.69
CA THR A 86 3.29 -9.19 8.27
C THR A 86 4.41 -10.10 8.77
N LEU A 87 5.45 -10.28 7.97
CA LEU A 87 6.59 -11.14 8.36
C LEU A 87 7.46 -10.51 9.44
N THR A 88 7.37 -9.19 9.59
CA THR A 88 8.00 -8.42 10.66
C THR A 88 6.93 -7.74 11.50
N LYS A 89 7.28 -7.20 12.67
CA LYS A 89 6.35 -6.33 13.43
C LYS A 89 6.12 -4.96 12.79
N ARG A 90 6.66 -4.72 11.58
CA ARG A 90 6.52 -3.47 10.84
C ARG A 90 5.58 -3.71 9.66
N PRO A 91 4.29 -3.34 9.77
CA PRO A 91 3.34 -3.56 8.69
C PRO A 91 3.67 -2.81 7.40
N SER A 92 4.57 -1.83 7.44
CA SER A 92 5.01 -1.09 6.26
C SER A 92 6.11 -1.76 5.44
N THR A 93 6.59 -2.96 5.81
CA THR A 93 7.74 -3.59 5.10
C THR A 93 7.31 -4.71 4.18
N SER A 94 6.66 -5.73 4.72
CA SER A 94 6.34 -6.94 3.97
C SER A 94 5.18 -7.71 4.58
N ILE A 95 4.37 -8.29 3.71
CA ILE A 95 3.25 -9.17 4.06
C ILE A 95 3.53 -10.60 3.62
N ALA A 96 2.98 -11.55 4.36
CA ALA A 96 2.97 -12.95 3.98
C ALA A 96 1.92 -13.16 2.88
N ILE A 97 2.35 -13.72 1.76
CA ILE A 97 1.49 -14.12 0.65
C ILE A 97 1.73 -15.59 0.36
N SER A 98 0.79 -16.23 -0.35
CA SER A 98 0.91 -17.59 -0.83
C SER A 98 1.23 -17.63 -2.32
N SER A 99 0.66 -16.70 -3.10
CA SER A 99 0.97 -16.56 -4.52
C SER A 99 0.62 -15.17 -5.05
N ILE A 100 1.23 -14.82 -6.18
CA ILE A 100 0.84 -13.67 -7.01
C ILE A 100 0.53 -14.15 -8.42
N GLY A 101 -0.48 -13.57 -9.05
CA GLY A 101 -0.94 -14.00 -10.36
C GLY A 101 -1.56 -12.92 -11.21
N VAL A 102 -1.92 -13.37 -12.41
CA VAL A 102 -2.56 -12.59 -13.48
C VAL A 102 -3.84 -13.34 -13.86
N ARG A 103 -4.98 -12.64 -13.86
CA ARG A 103 -6.29 -13.20 -14.16
C ARG A 103 -6.93 -12.55 -15.37
N LYS A 104 -7.29 -13.37 -16.37
CA LYS A 104 -8.06 -12.96 -17.56
C LYS A 104 -8.80 -14.17 -18.14
N GLY A 105 -10.01 -14.43 -17.66
CA GLY A 105 -10.80 -15.63 -18.00
C GLY A 105 -10.28 -16.95 -17.38
N GLY A 106 -8.99 -17.00 -17.04
CA GLY A 106 -8.35 -17.96 -16.15
C GLY A 106 -7.24 -17.28 -15.36
N GLU A 107 -6.69 -17.95 -14.35
CA GLU A 107 -5.63 -17.42 -13.50
C GLU A 107 -4.32 -18.19 -13.71
N VAL A 108 -3.24 -17.44 -13.86
CA VAL A 108 -1.88 -17.96 -13.83
C VAL A 108 -1.15 -17.29 -12.68
N SER A 109 -0.70 -18.08 -11.72
CA SER A 109 -0.03 -17.61 -10.51
C SER A 109 1.30 -18.31 -10.31
N ALA A 110 2.22 -17.62 -9.65
CA ALA A 110 3.45 -18.21 -9.10
C ALA A 110 3.40 -18.16 -7.58
N GLU A 111 3.91 -19.21 -6.94
CA GLU A 111 4.11 -19.21 -5.50
C GLU A 111 5.09 -18.11 -5.10
N ALA A 112 4.77 -17.40 -4.03
CA ALA A 112 5.61 -16.38 -3.44
C ALA A 112 5.38 -16.42 -1.94
N LEU A 113 6.45 -16.33 -1.14
CA LEU A 113 6.36 -16.39 0.32
C LEU A 113 6.05 -15.03 0.94
N SER A 114 6.44 -13.96 0.25
CA SER A 114 6.34 -12.61 0.76
C SER A 114 6.18 -11.60 -0.35
N ALA A 115 5.51 -10.50 -0.02
CA ALA A 115 5.52 -9.31 -0.84
C ALA A 115 5.95 -8.11 -0.01
N LYS A 116 6.89 -7.34 -0.54
CA LYS A 116 7.26 -6.03 -0.01
C LYS A 116 6.12 -5.04 -0.28
N ILE A 117 5.77 -4.26 0.74
CA ILE A 117 4.89 -3.12 0.58
C ILE A 117 5.76 -1.88 0.39
N ASP A 118 5.60 -1.21 -0.74
CA ASP A 118 6.37 -0.02 -1.08
C ASP A 118 5.46 1.09 -1.59
N LEU A 119 5.12 2.02 -0.70
CA LEU A 119 4.26 3.17 -1.03
C LEU A 119 4.96 4.21 -1.89
N ASP A 120 6.29 4.20 -1.90
CA ASP A 120 7.11 5.15 -2.67
C ASP A 120 7.37 4.63 -4.09
N SER A 121 7.21 3.33 -4.31
CA SER A 121 7.29 2.72 -5.63
C SER A 121 6.06 3.06 -6.48
N ALA A 122 6.32 3.70 -7.62
CA ALA A 122 5.32 3.92 -8.66
C ALA A 122 4.88 2.64 -9.38
N TYR A 123 5.58 1.52 -9.19
CA TYR A 123 5.34 0.26 -9.91
C TYR A 123 5.08 -0.90 -8.96
N THR A 124 4.23 -1.84 -9.40
CA THR A 124 4.13 -3.19 -8.83
C THR A 124 5.08 -4.11 -9.59
N SER A 125 5.97 -4.82 -8.89
CA SER A 125 6.88 -5.78 -9.53
C SER A 125 6.34 -7.20 -9.43
N LEU A 126 6.43 -7.93 -10.54
CA LEU A 126 5.98 -9.32 -10.66
C LEU A 126 7.17 -10.27 -10.90
N PRO A 127 7.12 -11.51 -10.41
CA PRO A 127 8.10 -12.54 -10.76
C PRO A 127 8.13 -12.74 -12.28
N ASP A 128 9.30 -13.09 -12.81
CA ASP A 128 9.55 -13.21 -14.26
C ASP A 128 8.47 -13.92 -15.04
N PHE A 129 8.12 -15.13 -14.59
CA PHE A 129 7.10 -15.94 -15.25
C PHE A 129 5.72 -15.28 -15.25
N VAL A 130 5.34 -14.65 -14.14
CA VAL A 130 4.04 -13.97 -14.01
C VAL A 130 4.04 -12.70 -14.87
N TYR A 131 5.15 -11.98 -14.91
CA TYR A 131 5.32 -10.80 -15.77
C TYR A 131 5.21 -11.16 -17.26
N ASP A 132 5.82 -12.26 -17.70
CA ASP A 132 5.74 -12.69 -19.10
C ASP A 132 4.29 -12.95 -19.53
N ILE A 133 3.49 -13.55 -18.64
CA ILE A 133 2.07 -13.80 -18.89
C ILE A 133 1.26 -12.50 -18.87
N PHE A 134 1.58 -11.58 -17.95
CA PHE A 134 1.00 -10.24 -17.94
C PHE A 134 1.26 -9.51 -19.26
N ALA A 135 2.52 -9.44 -19.69
CA ALA A 135 2.94 -8.77 -20.91
C ALA A 135 2.26 -9.36 -22.15
N GLN A 136 2.21 -10.70 -22.28
CA GLN A 136 1.49 -11.38 -23.35
C GLN A 136 -0.02 -11.06 -23.33
N SER A 137 -0.64 -11.07 -22.15
CA SER A 137 -2.08 -10.80 -21.97
C SER A 137 -2.46 -9.36 -22.26
N LYS A 138 -1.55 -8.43 -21.96
CA LYS A 138 -1.61 -7.01 -22.32
C LYS A 138 -1.54 -6.87 -23.83
N ASP A 139 -0.45 -7.33 -24.46
CA ASP A 139 -0.19 -7.16 -25.89
C ASP A 139 -1.23 -7.82 -26.81
N ALA A 140 -1.94 -8.84 -26.32
CA ALA A 140 -3.04 -9.48 -27.03
C ALA A 140 -4.25 -8.56 -27.28
N VAL A 141 -4.45 -7.50 -26.48
CA VAL A 141 -5.53 -6.52 -26.66
C VAL A 141 -5.06 -5.19 -27.24
N GLN A 142 -3.75 -5.06 -27.48
CA GLN A 142 -3.14 -3.83 -27.97
C GLN A 142 -2.98 -3.79 -29.49
N PRO A 143 -3.01 -2.60 -30.10
CA PRO A 143 -2.49 -2.39 -31.45
C PRO A 143 -1.00 -2.77 -31.51
N GLU A 144 -0.53 -3.17 -32.70
CA GLU A 144 0.83 -3.69 -32.89
C GLU A 144 1.92 -2.69 -32.49
N GLU A 145 1.65 -1.39 -32.64
CA GLU A 145 2.56 -0.27 -32.36
C GLU A 145 2.88 -0.11 -30.87
N LEU A 146 2.00 -0.57 -29.97
CA LEU A 146 2.14 -0.43 -28.51
C LEU A 146 2.66 -1.72 -27.84
N ARG A 147 2.98 -2.75 -28.61
CA ARG A 147 3.43 -4.04 -28.07
C ARG A 147 4.85 -3.98 -27.54
N GLY A 148 5.10 -4.70 -26.44
CA GLY A 148 6.42 -4.79 -25.82
C GLY A 148 6.86 -3.58 -24.99
N GLY A 149 6.10 -2.48 -24.99
CA GLY A 149 6.31 -1.33 -24.11
C GLY A 149 5.37 -1.32 -22.89
N ASP A 150 5.53 -0.31 -22.04
CA ASP A 150 4.65 -0.06 -20.88
C ASP A 150 3.40 0.74 -21.25
N GLU A 151 3.40 1.36 -22.42
CA GLU A 151 2.25 2.08 -22.97
C GLU A 151 1.08 1.12 -23.26
N VAL A 152 -0.13 1.60 -22.97
CA VAL A 152 -1.38 0.90 -23.25
C VAL A 152 -2.40 1.78 -23.96
N ASP A 153 -3.20 1.19 -24.84
CA ASP A 153 -4.35 1.89 -25.41
C ASP A 153 -5.40 2.17 -24.30
N CYS A 154 -5.62 3.45 -24.04
CA CYS A 154 -6.58 3.95 -23.05
C CYS A 154 -8.00 3.41 -23.21
N ALA A 155 -8.43 3.02 -24.42
CA ALA A 155 -9.74 2.43 -24.68
C ALA A 155 -9.85 0.97 -24.25
N THR A 156 -8.71 0.29 -24.09
CA THR A 156 -8.63 -1.16 -23.80
C THR A 156 -8.36 -1.48 -22.34
N VAL A 157 -8.24 -0.47 -21.47
CA VAL A 157 -7.88 -0.65 -20.05
C VAL A 157 -8.76 -1.68 -19.34
N GLY A 158 -10.08 -1.63 -19.54
CA GLY A 158 -11.01 -2.61 -18.94
C GLY A 158 -10.90 -4.04 -19.48
N LEU A 159 -10.07 -4.28 -20.50
CA LEU A 159 -9.76 -5.59 -21.08
C LEU A 159 -8.39 -6.12 -20.64
N LEU A 160 -7.59 -5.32 -19.94
CA LEU A 160 -6.32 -5.75 -19.38
C LEU A 160 -6.55 -6.77 -18.25
N PRO A 161 -5.58 -7.66 -17.96
CA PRO A 161 -5.76 -8.65 -16.92
C PRO A 161 -5.79 -8.03 -15.52
N GLU A 162 -6.44 -8.68 -14.57
CA GLU A 162 -6.34 -8.32 -13.15
C GLU A 162 -5.06 -8.91 -12.54
N LEU A 163 -4.48 -8.26 -11.53
CA LEU A 163 -3.44 -8.89 -10.71
C LEU A 163 -4.09 -9.48 -9.46
N THR A 164 -3.71 -10.69 -9.09
CA THR A 164 -4.22 -11.37 -7.89
C THR A 164 -3.08 -11.54 -6.90
N VAL A 165 -3.32 -11.18 -5.64
CA VAL A 165 -2.39 -11.42 -4.53
C VAL A 165 -3.12 -12.29 -3.53
N ASN A 166 -2.74 -13.56 -3.47
CA ASN A 166 -3.30 -14.52 -2.53
C ASN A 166 -2.54 -14.43 -1.21
N LEU A 167 -3.24 -14.15 -0.13
CA LEU A 167 -2.68 -14.05 1.20
C LEU A 167 -2.49 -15.46 1.80
N GLU A 168 -1.64 -15.59 2.81
CA GLU A 168 -1.41 -16.88 3.50
C GLU A 168 -2.69 -17.39 4.21
N GLY A 169 -3.61 -16.49 4.59
CA GLY A 169 -4.89 -16.83 5.22
C GLY A 169 -5.95 -17.40 4.26
N GLY A 170 -5.65 -17.44 2.95
CA GLY A 170 -6.54 -17.92 1.90
C GLY A 170 -7.47 -16.84 1.33
N GLU A 171 -7.41 -15.62 1.84
CA GLU A 171 -8.05 -14.47 1.23
C GLU A 171 -7.26 -13.92 0.04
N GLU A 172 -7.95 -13.22 -0.86
CA GLU A 172 -7.37 -12.68 -2.08
C GLU A 172 -7.56 -11.17 -2.14
N VAL A 173 -6.50 -10.46 -2.53
CA VAL A 173 -6.55 -9.05 -2.90
C VAL A 173 -6.42 -8.95 -4.42
N THR A 174 -7.49 -8.51 -5.08
CA THR A 174 -7.49 -8.26 -6.53
C THR A 174 -7.15 -6.80 -6.81
N VAL A 175 -6.25 -6.57 -7.78
CA VAL A 175 -5.90 -5.26 -8.31
C VAL A 175 -6.40 -5.17 -9.75
N LYS A 176 -7.33 -4.25 -9.98
CA LYS A 176 -7.93 -4.03 -11.30
C LYS A 176 -7.03 -3.19 -12.19
N ALA A 177 -7.25 -3.28 -13.50
CA ALA A 177 -6.53 -2.52 -14.50
C ALA A 177 -6.57 -1.00 -14.27
N GLU A 178 -7.70 -0.47 -13.83
CA GLU A 178 -7.87 0.96 -13.54
C GLU A 178 -7.00 1.45 -12.38
N GLN A 179 -6.54 0.53 -11.52
CA GLN A 179 -5.69 0.83 -10.38
C GLN A 179 -4.21 0.88 -10.79
N TYR A 180 -3.77 -0.05 -11.64
CA TYR A 180 -2.38 -0.10 -12.10
C TYR A 180 -2.10 0.64 -13.41
N VAL A 181 -3.10 1.14 -14.13
CA VAL A 181 -2.90 2.02 -15.29
C VAL A 181 -2.93 3.48 -14.87
N LYS A 182 -1.89 4.22 -15.25
CA LYS A 182 -1.83 5.68 -15.16
C LYS A 182 -2.39 6.27 -16.43
N ARG A 183 -3.42 7.10 -16.32
CA ARG A 183 -3.94 7.92 -17.42
C ARG A 183 -3.45 9.35 -17.24
N THR A 184 -2.79 9.89 -18.25
CA THR A 184 -2.28 11.26 -18.29
C THR A 184 -2.92 11.96 -19.48
N ARG A 185 -3.41 13.18 -19.27
CA ARG A 185 -3.87 14.05 -20.36
C ARG A 185 -2.67 14.81 -20.90
N VAL A 186 -2.45 14.74 -22.21
CA VAL A 186 -1.36 15.42 -22.90
C VAL A 186 -1.96 16.43 -23.87
N ILE A 187 -1.41 17.64 -23.86
CA ILE A 187 -1.81 18.73 -24.77
C ILE A 187 -0.59 19.08 -25.61
N GLU A 188 -0.67 18.78 -26.90
CA GLU A 188 0.40 19.07 -27.88
C GLU A 188 -0.21 19.80 -29.07
N ASP A 189 0.36 20.94 -29.45
CA ASP A 189 -0.05 21.70 -30.64
C ASP A 189 -1.57 21.95 -30.78
N GLU A 190 -2.24 22.30 -29.67
CA GLU A 190 -3.70 22.51 -29.56
C GLU A 190 -4.56 21.23 -29.59
N ASP A 191 -3.97 20.06 -29.81
CA ASP A 191 -4.64 18.76 -29.69
C ASP A 191 -4.54 18.22 -28.26
N GLU A 192 -5.65 17.66 -27.77
CA GLU A 192 -5.72 17.00 -26.46
C GLU A 192 -5.92 15.49 -26.67
N TYR A 193 -5.00 14.69 -26.14
CA TYR A 193 -5.11 13.24 -26.16
C TYR A 193 -4.78 12.61 -24.80
N GLU A 194 -5.19 11.35 -24.64
CA GLU A 194 -4.95 10.59 -23.42
C GLU A 194 -3.80 9.61 -23.66
N HIS A 195 -2.83 9.64 -22.76
CA HIS A 195 -1.72 8.69 -22.71
C HIS A 195 -1.92 7.76 -21.51
N CYS A 196 -1.87 6.44 -21.75
CA CYS A 196 -2.02 5.45 -20.69
C CYS A 196 -0.77 4.57 -20.57
N GLU A 197 -0.30 4.38 -19.34
CA GLU A 197 0.91 3.60 -19.01
C GLU A 197 0.57 2.56 -17.94
N ALA A 198 0.96 1.30 -18.17
CA ALA A 198 0.82 0.22 -17.20
C ALA A 198 1.95 0.27 -16.17
N LEU A 199 1.61 0.47 -14.90
CA LEU A 199 2.56 0.56 -13.80
C LEU A 199 2.90 -0.80 -13.19
N VAL A 200 3.24 -1.76 -14.07
CA VAL A 200 3.61 -3.13 -13.71
C VAL A 200 4.93 -3.46 -14.37
N ARG A 201 5.91 -3.90 -13.58
CA ARG A 201 7.25 -4.22 -14.09
C ARG A 201 7.71 -5.61 -13.70
N ARG A 202 8.73 -6.10 -14.38
CA ARG A 202 9.46 -7.29 -13.98
C ARG A 202 10.22 -7.02 -12.67
N ALA A 203 10.19 -7.98 -11.74
CA ALA A 203 11.06 -7.96 -10.58
C ALA A 203 12.53 -8.12 -11.02
N GLU A 204 13.47 -7.50 -10.32
CA GLU A 204 14.89 -7.65 -10.67
C GLU A 204 15.37 -9.06 -10.33
N GLU A 205 16.27 -9.65 -11.13
CA GLU A 205 16.74 -11.05 -10.97
C GLU A 205 17.29 -11.36 -9.56
N TRP A 206 17.78 -10.36 -8.84
CA TRP A 206 18.32 -10.50 -7.49
C TRP A 206 17.28 -10.34 -6.39
N GLU A 207 16.12 -9.78 -6.75
CA GLU A 207 14.98 -9.53 -5.89
C GLU A 207 13.84 -10.42 -6.41
N GLU A 208 13.89 -11.72 -6.12
CA GLU A 208 12.73 -12.63 -6.26
C GLU A 208 11.52 -12.17 -5.40
N GLU A 209 11.63 -11.02 -4.72
CA GLU A 209 10.63 -10.40 -3.89
C GLU A 209 9.62 -9.60 -4.73
N VAL A 210 8.37 -10.02 -4.64
CA VAL A 210 7.21 -9.30 -5.16
C VAL A 210 7.12 -7.94 -4.48
N THR A 211 6.99 -6.85 -5.22
CA THR A 211 6.70 -5.52 -4.65
C THR A 211 5.29 -5.09 -4.99
N ILE A 212 4.49 -4.83 -3.97
CA ILE A 212 3.17 -4.22 -4.08
C ILE A 212 3.35 -2.70 -3.95
N GLY A 213 3.36 -2.03 -5.11
CA GLY A 213 3.54 -0.60 -5.21
C GLY A 213 2.27 0.19 -4.90
N TYR A 214 2.38 1.53 -4.96
CA TYR A 214 1.24 2.45 -4.88
C TYR A 214 0.04 2.06 -5.79
N PRO A 215 0.23 1.62 -7.05
CA PRO A 215 -0.91 1.36 -7.93
C PRO A 215 -1.84 0.26 -7.42
N ALA A 216 -1.32 -0.73 -6.69
CA ALA A 216 -2.13 -1.79 -6.07
C ALA A 216 -3.02 -1.31 -4.91
N MET A 217 -2.72 -0.12 -4.37
CA MET A 217 -3.43 0.50 -3.24
C MET A 217 -4.32 1.66 -3.68
N LYS A 218 -4.14 2.15 -4.91
CA LYS A 218 -4.90 3.26 -5.46
C LYS A 218 -6.41 2.97 -5.41
N GLY A 219 -7.16 3.94 -4.86
CA GLY A 219 -8.63 3.88 -4.82
C GLY A 219 -9.22 2.94 -3.77
N ARG A 220 -8.41 2.35 -2.88
CA ARG A 220 -8.90 1.54 -1.75
C ARG A 220 -8.31 2.01 -0.42
N ARG A 221 -9.04 1.76 0.67
CA ARG A 221 -8.48 1.96 2.01
C ARG A 221 -7.47 0.86 2.34
N VAL A 222 -6.27 1.28 2.74
CA VAL A 222 -5.24 0.40 3.29
C VAL A 222 -4.95 0.83 4.74
N VAL A 223 -4.96 -0.13 5.67
CA VAL A 223 -4.77 0.12 7.10
C VAL A 223 -3.51 -0.58 7.59
N PHE A 224 -2.58 0.17 8.15
CA PHE A 224 -1.38 -0.37 8.79
C PHE A 224 -1.59 -0.48 10.30
N ASP A 225 -1.89 -1.68 10.79
CA ASP A 225 -2.09 -1.94 12.21
C ASP A 225 -0.74 -2.28 12.85
N TRP A 226 -0.08 -1.25 13.40
CA TRP A 226 1.21 -1.37 14.07
C TRP A 226 1.14 -2.11 15.41
N ALA A 227 -0.04 -2.18 16.04
CA ALA A 227 -0.21 -2.86 17.32
C ALA A 227 -0.19 -4.38 17.12
N GLU A 228 -0.91 -4.85 16.09
CA GLU A 228 -1.02 -6.28 15.78
C GLU A 228 -0.01 -6.75 14.72
N GLY A 229 0.67 -5.83 14.02
CA GLY A 229 1.63 -6.19 12.96
C GLY A 229 0.91 -6.83 11.77
N ARG A 230 -0.03 -6.10 11.17
CA ARG A 230 -0.81 -6.57 10.00
C ARG A 230 -1.23 -5.40 9.12
N VAL A 231 -1.58 -5.73 7.88
CA VAL A 231 -2.08 -4.77 6.89
C VAL A 231 -3.48 -5.16 6.46
N GLY A 232 -4.42 -4.21 6.52
CA GLY A 232 -5.80 -4.40 6.09
C GLY A 232 -6.02 -3.79 4.71
N PHE A 233 -6.66 -4.53 3.81
CA PHE A 233 -7.06 -4.07 2.47
C PHE A 233 -8.58 -4.05 2.36
N GLU A 234 -9.14 -2.94 1.92
CA GLU A 234 -10.56 -2.84 1.58
C GLU A 234 -10.83 -3.50 0.22
N VAL A 235 -11.85 -4.37 0.20
CA VAL A 235 -12.32 -5.12 -0.97
C VAL A 235 -13.71 -4.74 -1.41
#